data_AF-A0A9E4VIV7-F1
#
_entry.id   AF-A0A9E4VIV7-F1
#
_cell.length_a   1.000
_cell.length_b   1.000
_cell.length_c   1.000
_cell.angle_alpha   90.00
_cell.angle_beta   90.00
_cell.angle_gamma   90.00
#
_symmetry.space_group_name_H-M   'P 1'
#
loop_
_entity.id
_entity.type
_entity.pdbx_description
1 polymer ?
#
loop_
_entity_poly.entity_id
_entity_poly.type
_entity_poly.pdbx_seq_one_letter_code
_entity_poly.pdbx_strand_id
1 'polypeptide(L)'
;MPKLILLITLLGVFGLVGCEQVAQVAAVLTPAPTYTPYPTYTLYPTYTPYPPPSEVSGTAPVPVNPAPTPIPPTATTVPVQLTTYYWDQDGDGFGDPQTPLQASSQPAGYVTDNSDCDDTDVSVNPASLEVPDNIDNNCNGQIDEGTPSATYYLDRDGDGFGDPQSPFRANSQPPGYVTDNTDCDDTDVTVNPASLEVPDDIDNNCDGEIDEGTPSGTYYLDQDGDGFGSPDDSIEAISQPAGYVENNTDCDDSDPEVNPSAAEIADNKDNNCDGRVDEGVT
;
A
#
# COMPACT_ATOMS: atom_id res chain seq x y z
N MET A 1 20.79 43.40 -5.32
CA MET A 1 22.21 43.07 -5.07
C MET A 1 22.27 41.59 -4.70
N PRO A 2 22.59 40.65 -5.61
CA PRO A 2 22.70 39.24 -5.24
C PRO A 2 24.13 38.97 -4.75
N LYS A 3 24.26 38.42 -3.53
CA LYS A 3 25.54 37.96 -2.99
C LYS A 3 25.83 36.55 -3.46
N LEU A 4 26.81 36.48 -4.36
CA LEU A 4 27.62 35.35 -4.75
C LEU A 4 28.26 34.71 -3.50
N ILE A 5 28.00 33.44 -3.21
CA ILE A 5 28.80 32.64 -2.28
C ILE A 5 29.29 31.38 -2.99
N LEU A 6 30.56 31.12 -2.71
CA LEU A 6 31.58 30.45 -3.48
C LEU A 6 31.64 28.96 -3.15
N LEU A 7 31.76 28.15 -4.20
CA LEU A 7 32.16 26.74 -4.18
C LEU A 7 33.47 26.55 -3.39
N ILE A 8 33.47 25.65 -2.41
CA ILE A 8 34.69 24.99 -1.94
C ILE A 8 34.45 23.48 -2.00
N THR A 9 35.11 22.86 -2.97
CA THR A 9 35.30 21.42 -3.11
C THR A 9 36.31 20.93 -2.05
N LEU A 10 35.93 19.93 -1.25
CA LEU A 10 36.86 19.19 -0.42
C LEU A 10 36.82 17.71 -0.83
N LEU A 11 37.92 17.26 -1.46
CA LEU A 11 38.26 15.85 -1.61
C LEU A 11 38.50 15.24 -0.23
N GLY A 12 37.87 14.10 0.06
CA GLY A 12 38.16 13.26 1.20
C GLY A 12 37.86 11.80 0.87
N VAL A 13 38.92 11.04 0.62
CA VAL A 13 38.94 9.63 0.22
C VAL A 13 38.84 8.74 1.46
N PHE A 14 37.82 7.88 1.51
CA PHE A 14 37.72 6.60 2.24
C PHE A 14 36.71 5.78 1.42
N GLY A 15 36.84 4.50 1.10
CA GLY A 15 37.73 3.42 1.50
C GLY A 15 36.94 2.16 1.15
N LEU A 16 37.42 1.42 0.15
CA LEU A 16 36.79 0.23 -0.44
C LEU A 16 36.62 -0.91 0.59
N VAL A 17 35.38 -1.32 0.87
CA VAL A 17 34.90 -2.68 1.18
C VAL A 17 33.39 -2.62 0.89
N GLY A 18 32.78 -3.27 -0.09
CA GLY A 18 32.91 -4.66 -0.51
C GLY A 18 31.63 -5.42 -0.11
N CYS A 19 30.51 -5.17 -0.78
CA CYS A 19 29.41 -6.15 -1.00
C CYS A 19 28.35 -5.54 -1.94
N GLU A 20 28.59 -5.65 -3.26
CA GLU A 20 27.54 -5.56 -4.26
C GLU A 20 26.73 -6.86 -4.22
N GLN A 21 25.44 -6.76 -3.90
CA GLN A 21 24.44 -7.76 -4.28
C GLN A 21 23.23 -6.99 -4.82
N VAL A 22 23.42 -6.34 -5.97
CA VAL A 22 22.30 -6.01 -6.85
C VAL A 22 21.87 -7.36 -7.43
N ALA A 23 20.79 -7.92 -6.90
CA ALA A 23 20.14 -9.07 -7.50
C ALA A 23 19.59 -8.64 -8.86
N GLN A 24 20.43 -8.73 -9.90
CA GLN A 24 19.97 -8.79 -11.27
C GLN A 24 19.15 -10.07 -11.38
N VAL A 25 17.83 -9.94 -11.30
CA VAL A 25 16.91 -10.95 -11.81
C VAL A 25 17.15 -10.99 -13.31
N ALA A 26 18.04 -11.89 -13.72
CA ALA A 26 18.18 -12.26 -15.11
C ALA A 26 16.81 -12.81 -15.53
N ALA A 27 16.03 -12.00 -16.24
CA ALA A 27 14.92 -12.50 -17.04
C ALA A 27 15.52 -13.62 -17.90
N VAL A 28 15.18 -14.85 -17.57
CA VAL A 28 15.43 -15.99 -18.43
C VAL A 28 14.56 -15.73 -19.65
N LEU A 29 15.14 -15.06 -20.64
CA LEU A 29 14.59 -15.02 -21.99
C LEU A 29 14.58 -16.46 -22.46
N THR A 30 13.49 -17.17 -22.17
CA THR A 30 13.21 -18.42 -22.83
C THR A 30 13.15 -18.08 -24.33
N PRO A 31 13.90 -18.80 -25.18
CA PRO A 31 13.80 -18.56 -26.60
C PRO A 31 12.32 -18.74 -26.99
N ALA A 32 11.78 -17.74 -27.69
CA ALA A 32 10.45 -17.83 -28.29
C ALA A 32 10.31 -19.20 -28.97
N PRO A 33 9.18 -19.91 -28.78
CA PRO A 33 9.01 -21.24 -29.35
C PRO A 33 9.30 -21.17 -30.84
N THR A 34 10.32 -21.91 -31.29
CA THR A 34 10.66 -21.99 -32.70
C THR A 34 9.49 -22.62 -33.41
N TYR A 35 8.75 -21.80 -34.17
CA TYR A 35 7.63 -22.24 -34.99
C TYR A 35 8.16 -23.19 -36.06
N THR A 36 8.11 -24.50 -35.80
CA THR A 36 8.37 -25.49 -36.83
C THR A 36 7.21 -25.42 -37.82
N PRO A 37 7.43 -25.11 -39.11
CA PRO A 37 6.37 -25.23 -40.09
C PRO A 37 5.85 -26.67 -40.09
N TYR A 38 4.54 -26.81 -39.93
CA TYR A 38 3.86 -28.11 -39.82
C TYR A 38 4.19 -29.03 -41.01
N PRO A 39 4.32 -30.35 -40.79
CA PRO A 39 4.42 -31.31 -41.88
C PRO A 39 3.11 -31.29 -42.69
N THR A 40 3.21 -30.99 -43.98
CA THR A 40 2.12 -31.22 -44.92
C THR A 40 1.89 -32.72 -45.05
N TYR A 41 0.90 -33.26 -44.36
CA TYR A 41 0.51 -34.66 -44.49
C TYR A 41 -0.13 -34.88 -45.87
N THR A 42 0.61 -35.53 -46.76
CA THR A 42 0.07 -36.11 -47.99
C THR A 42 -0.29 -37.56 -47.70
N LEU A 43 -1.59 -37.84 -47.57
CA LEU A 43 -2.09 -39.21 -47.51
C LEU A 43 -1.99 -39.82 -48.92
N TYR A 44 -0.97 -40.63 -49.16
CA TYR A 44 -0.91 -41.46 -50.36
C TYR A 44 -1.75 -42.72 -50.16
N PRO A 45 -2.63 -43.09 -51.11
CA PRO A 45 -3.31 -44.38 -51.06
C PRO A 45 -2.27 -45.51 -51.17
N THR A 46 -2.27 -46.41 -50.20
CA THR A 46 -1.39 -47.60 -50.19
C THR A 46 -1.84 -48.58 -51.26
N TYR A 47 -1.13 -48.65 -52.38
CA TYR A 47 -1.29 -49.71 -53.38
C TYR A 47 -0.46 -50.93 -52.99
N THR A 48 -1.11 -52.08 -52.87
CA THR A 48 -0.42 -53.37 -52.72
C THR A 48 0.22 -53.78 -54.06
N PRO A 49 1.51 -54.17 -54.12
CA PRO A 49 2.14 -54.58 -55.37
C PRO A 49 1.63 -55.95 -55.83
N TYR A 50 1.28 -56.06 -57.11
CA TYR A 50 0.99 -57.34 -57.78
C TYR A 50 2.32 -58.09 -58.07
N PRO A 51 2.40 -59.42 -57.89
CA PRO A 51 3.64 -60.16 -58.11
C PRO A 51 3.98 -60.30 -59.62
N PRO A 52 5.26 -60.39 -59.99
CA PRO A 52 5.69 -60.46 -61.40
C PRO A 52 5.48 -61.88 -61.99
N PRO A 53 5.09 -62.01 -63.27
CA PRO A 53 5.01 -63.31 -63.94
C PRO A 53 6.41 -63.79 -64.38
N SER A 54 6.66 -65.08 -64.20
CA SER A 54 7.88 -65.78 -64.65
C SER A 54 7.85 -66.05 -66.16
N GLU A 55 8.99 -65.84 -66.83
CA GLU A 55 9.14 -65.98 -68.28
C GLU A 55 9.11 -67.43 -68.78
N VAL A 56 8.39 -67.69 -69.88
CA VAL A 56 8.59 -68.86 -70.76
C VAL A 56 8.60 -68.41 -72.22
N SER A 57 9.63 -68.88 -72.93
CA SER A 57 10.03 -68.57 -74.30
C SER A 57 9.09 -69.16 -75.37
N GLY A 58 8.71 -68.36 -76.38
CA GLY A 58 7.99 -68.81 -77.58
C GLY A 58 7.57 -67.64 -78.49
N THR A 59 7.66 -67.83 -79.81
CA THR A 59 7.64 -66.78 -80.86
C THR A 59 6.26 -66.25 -81.30
N ALA A 60 6.20 -64.93 -81.57
CA ALA A 60 5.18 -64.08 -82.26
C ALA A 60 3.91 -63.72 -81.43
N PRO A 61 3.20 -62.56 -81.64
CA PRO A 61 3.21 -61.58 -82.76
C PRO A 61 3.24 -60.06 -82.36
N VAL A 62 3.09 -59.18 -83.36
CA VAL A 62 2.89 -57.70 -83.42
C VAL A 62 2.69 -56.93 -82.08
N PRO A 63 3.37 -55.79 -81.85
CA PRO A 63 3.18 -54.99 -80.63
C PRO A 63 1.80 -54.34 -80.60
N VAL A 64 0.93 -54.82 -79.72
CA VAL A 64 -0.22 -54.05 -79.24
C VAL A 64 0.28 -53.07 -78.19
N ASN A 65 0.03 -51.78 -78.43
CA ASN A 65 0.30 -50.71 -77.46
C ASN A 65 -0.29 -51.11 -76.10
N PRO A 66 0.48 -51.09 -75.00
CA PRO A 66 -0.09 -51.34 -73.68
C PRO A 66 -1.20 -50.33 -73.43
N ALA A 67 -2.36 -50.82 -72.99
CA ALA A 67 -3.48 -49.96 -72.61
C ALA A 67 -2.97 -48.91 -71.60
N PRO A 68 -3.40 -47.64 -71.72
CA PRO A 68 -2.99 -46.60 -70.79
C PRO A 68 -3.32 -47.06 -69.37
N THR A 69 -2.30 -47.12 -68.51
CA THR A 69 -2.49 -47.36 -67.08
C THR A 69 -3.51 -46.35 -66.55
N PRO A 70 -4.50 -46.77 -65.75
CA PRO A 70 -5.50 -45.85 -65.22
C PRO A 70 -4.78 -44.70 -64.51
N ILE A 71 -5.10 -43.48 -64.93
CA ILE A 71 -4.64 -42.26 -64.27
C ILE A 71 -5.08 -42.37 -62.80
N PRO A 72 -4.18 -42.25 -61.80
CA PRO A 72 -4.60 -42.28 -60.41
C PRO A 72 -5.67 -41.19 -60.20
N PRO A 73 -6.74 -41.46 -59.43
CA PRO A 73 -7.77 -40.47 -59.18
C PRO A 73 -7.10 -39.20 -58.64
N THR A 74 -7.42 -38.06 -59.26
CA THR A 74 -6.97 -36.73 -58.83
C THR A 74 -7.19 -36.62 -57.32
N ALA A 75 -6.11 -36.37 -56.56
CA ALA A 75 -6.20 -36.23 -55.11
C ALA A 75 -7.15 -35.07 -54.79
N THR A 76 -8.34 -35.39 -54.30
CA THR A 76 -9.30 -34.39 -53.82
C THR A 76 -8.74 -33.80 -52.54
N THR A 77 -8.22 -32.58 -52.61
CA THR A 77 -7.82 -31.81 -51.43
C THR A 77 -9.07 -31.44 -50.65
N VAL A 78 -9.36 -32.18 -49.58
CA VAL A 78 -10.40 -31.78 -48.63
C VAL A 78 -9.84 -30.61 -47.81
N PRO A 79 -10.49 -29.44 -47.80
CA PRO A 79 -10.04 -28.34 -46.97
C PRO A 79 -10.22 -28.72 -45.50
N VAL A 80 -9.10 -28.85 -44.79
CA VAL A 80 -9.13 -29.04 -43.33
C VAL A 80 -9.55 -27.72 -42.71
N GLN A 81 -10.70 -27.71 -42.04
CA GLN A 81 -11.13 -26.59 -41.22
C GLN A 81 -10.24 -26.56 -39.97
N LEU A 82 -9.66 -25.39 -39.68
CA LEU A 82 -8.90 -25.15 -38.47
C LEU A 82 -9.73 -24.30 -37.53
N THR A 83 -9.77 -24.70 -36.27
CA THR A 83 -10.33 -23.91 -35.17
C THR A 83 -9.17 -23.32 -34.39
N THR A 84 -9.31 -22.08 -33.94
CA THR A 84 -8.38 -21.47 -32.98
C THR A 84 -8.74 -21.94 -31.58
N TYR A 85 -7.77 -22.49 -30.88
CA TYR A 85 -7.86 -22.83 -29.46
C TYR A 85 -6.86 -21.98 -28.67
N TYR A 86 -7.08 -21.81 -27.38
CA TYR A 86 -6.28 -20.97 -26.48
C TYR A 86 -5.77 -21.84 -25.34
N TRP A 87 -4.53 -21.62 -24.92
CA TRP A 87 -3.93 -22.38 -23.83
C TRP A 87 -4.71 -22.09 -22.54
N ASP A 88 -5.00 -23.15 -21.79
CA ASP A 88 -5.73 -23.14 -20.51
C ASP A 88 -4.74 -23.69 -19.49
N GLN A 89 -3.95 -22.80 -18.91
CA GLN A 89 -2.80 -23.17 -18.09
C GLN A 89 -3.22 -23.59 -16.68
N ASP A 90 -4.22 -22.95 -16.10
CA ASP A 90 -4.71 -23.22 -14.74
C ASP A 90 -5.85 -24.25 -14.69
N GLY A 91 -6.48 -24.56 -15.83
CA GLY A 91 -7.48 -25.61 -15.97
C GLY A 91 -8.89 -25.22 -15.58
N ASP A 92 -9.25 -23.94 -15.61
CA ASP A 92 -10.59 -23.45 -15.27
C ASP A 92 -11.61 -23.52 -16.43
N GLY A 93 -11.12 -23.77 -17.65
CA GLY A 93 -11.93 -23.90 -18.86
C GLY A 93 -12.02 -22.65 -19.72
N PHE A 94 -11.39 -21.55 -19.31
CA PHE A 94 -11.09 -20.38 -20.10
C PHE A 94 -9.62 -20.43 -20.53
N GLY A 95 -9.21 -19.59 -21.47
CA GLY A 95 -7.83 -19.67 -21.96
C GLY A 95 -7.28 -18.33 -22.40
N ASP A 96 -5.95 -18.24 -22.41
CA ASP A 96 -5.22 -17.00 -22.68
C ASP A 96 -5.40 -16.53 -24.14
N PRO A 97 -6.02 -15.37 -24.40
CA PRO A 97 -6.15 -14.80 -25.74
C PRO A 97 -4.80 -14.49 -26.42
N GLN A 98 -3.71 -14.38 -25.67
CA GLN A 98 -2.35 -14.16 -26.18
C GLN A 98 -1.64 -15.45 -26.62
N THR A 99 -2.18 -16.63 -26.28
CA THR A 99 -1.60 -17.93 -26.62
C THR A 99 -2.49 -18.79 -27.54
N PRO A 100 -2.83 -18.30 -28.76
CA PRO A 100 -3.68 -19.05 -29.69
C PRO A 100 -2.91 -20.16 -30.44
N LEU A 101 -3.61 -21.26 -30.73
CA LEU A 101 -3.16 -22.38 -31.54
C LEU A 101 -4.25 -22.83 -32.52
N GLN A 102 -3.94 -22.81 -33.83
CA GLN A 102 -4.83 -23.36 -34.84
C GLN A 102 -4.63 -24.87 -34.99
N ALA A 103 -5.71 -25.64 -34.83
CA ALA A 103 -5.70 -27.08 -34.96
C ALA A 103 -7.00 -27.61 -35.60
N SER A 104 -6.95 -28.79 -36.20
CA SER A 104 -8.14 -29.47 -36.75
C SER A 104 -9.00 -30.17 -35.68
N SER A 105 -8.51 -30.23 -34.44
CA SER A 105 -9.16 -30.80 -33.26
C SER A 105 -8.49 -30.23 -32.01
N GLN A 106 -9.24 -30.14 -30.90
CA GLN A 106 -8.78 -29.56 -29.63
C GLN A 106 -7.52 -30.26 -29.10
N PRO A 107 -6.38 -29.55 -29.00
CA PRO A 107 -5.19 -30.06 -28.32
C PRO A 107 -5.41 -30.19 -26.81
N ALA A 108 -4.65 -31.04 -26.13
CA ALA A 108 -4.73 -31.16 -24.67
C ALA A 108 -4.24 -29.87 -23.99
N GLY A 109 -4.97 -29.40 -22.97
CA GLY A 109 -4.70 -28.14 -22.27
C GLY A 109 -5.05 -26.88 -23.07
N TYR A 110 -5.85 -27.01 -24.14
CA TYR A 110 -6.34 -25.87 -24.89
C TYR A 110 -7.87 -25.86 -24.91
N VAL A 111 -8.50 -24.69 -24.84
CA VAL A 111 -9.97 -24.50 -24.91
C VAL A 111 -10.34 -23.58 -26.09
N THR A 112 -11.63 -23.49 -26.42
CA THR A 112 -12.10 -22.56 -27.47
C THR A 112 -12.43 -21.16 -26.95
N ASP A 113 -12.69 -21.06 -25.64
CA ASP A 113 -12.93 -19.78 -24.99
C ASP A 113 -11.59 -19.05 -24.79
N ASN A 114 -11.60 -17.74 -24.92
CA ASN A 114 -10.40 -16.90 -24.89
C ASN A 114 -10.55 -15.69 -23.97
N SER A 115 -11.51 -15.80 -23.05
CA SER A 115 -11.95 -14.70 -22.21
C SER A 115 -11.27 -14.68 -20.84
N ASP A 116 -10.23 -15.48 -20.66
CA ASP A 116 -9.40 -15.46 -19.46
C ASP A 116 -8.49 -14.22 -19.44
N CYS A 117 -8.50 -13.50 -18.32
CA CYS A 117 -7.67 -12.35 -18.08
C CYS A 117 -6.43 -12.66 -17.22
N ASP A 118 -6.37 -13.79 -16.53
CA ASP A 118 -5.20 -14.32 -15.82
C ASP A 118 -5.18 -15.86 -15.84
N ASP A 119 -4.67 -16.41 -16.96
CA ASP A 119 -4.48 -17.85 -17.21
C ASP A 119 -3.52 -18.54 -16.23
N THR A 120 -3.05 -17.85 -15.19
CA THR A 120 -2.23 -18.45 -14.13
C THR A 120 -2.99 -18.68 -12.81
N ASP A 121 -4.25 -18.22 -12.73
CA ASP A 121 -5.08 -18.31 -11.52
C ASP A 121 -6.51 -18.79 -11.84
N VAL A 122 -6.77 -20.05 -11.48
CA VAL A 122 -8.06 -20.75 -11.63
C VAL A 122 -9.28 -20.02 -11.03
N SER A 123 -9.05 -18.99 -10.20
CA SER A 123 -10.09 -18.17 -9.59
C SER A 123 -10.39 -16.87 -10.34
N VAL A 124 -9.66 -16.55 -11.41
CA VAL A 124 -9.80 -15.32 -12.19
C VAL A 124 -10.28 -15.67 -13.60
N ASN A 125 -11.60 -15.64 -13.82
CA ASN A 125 -12.22 -15.93 -15.11
C ASN A 125 -13.65 -15.40 -15.21
N PRO A 126 -14.23 -15.31 -16.42
CA PRO A 126 -15.58 -14.77 -16.63
C PRO A 126 -16.74 -15.39 -15.85
N ALA A 127 -16.56 -16.57 -15.26
CA ALA A 127 -17.58 -17.22 -14.44
C ALA A 127 -17.37 -16.99 -12.93
N SER A 128 -16.25 -16.39 -12.52
CA SER A 128 -15.94 -16.09 -11.14
C SER A 128 -16.82 -14.98 -10.56
N LEU A 129 -16.90 -14.95 -9.23
CA LEU A 129 -17.54 -13.88 -8.47
C LEU A 129 -16.47 -12.93 -7.96
N GLU A 130 -16.77 -11.63 -7.98
CA GLU A 130 -15.90 -10.62 -7.37
C GLU A 130 -15.70 -10.84 -5.88
N VAL A 131 -14.46 -10.70 -5.44
CA VAL A 131 -14.07 -10.56 -4.05
C VAL A 131 -13.35 -9.20 -3.88
N PRO A 132 -13.43 -8.55 -2.71
CA PRO A 132 -12.84 -7.22 -2.52
C PRO A 132 -11.31 -7.31 -2.31
N ASP A 133 -10.57 -7.69 -3.34
CA ASP A 133 -9.12 -7.91 -3.31
C ASP A 133 -8.34 -7.03 -4.31
N ASN A 134 -9.02 -6.10 -4.99
CA ASN A 134 -8.50 -5.25 -6.06
C ASN A 134 -8.11 -5.99 -7.35
N ILE A 135 -8.69 -7.17 -7.59
CA ILE A 135 -8.54 -7.94 -8.83
C ILE A 135 -9.89 -7.94 -9.56
N ASP A 136 -9.87 -7.89 -10.89
CA ASP A 136 -11.06 -8.14 -11.72
C ASP A 136 -11.23 -9.66 -11.81
N ASN A 137 -11.83 -10.29 -10.79
CA ASN A 137 -11.89 -11.75 -10.71
C ASN A 137 -12.75 -12.32 -11.85
N ASN A 138 -13.73 -11.56 -12.35
CA ASN A 138 -14.64 -12.01 -13.39
C ASN A 138 -14.33 -11.50 -14.81
N CYS A 139 -13.14 -10.92 -15.01
CA CYS A 139 -12.63 -10.47 -16.30
C CYS A 139 -13.59 -9.56 -17.09
N ASN A 140 -14.41 -8.73 -16.42
CA ASN A 140 -15.36 -7.84 -17.10
C ASN A 140 -14.85 -6.40 -17.30
N GLY A 141 -13.64 -6.12 -16.83
CA GLY A 141 -12.97 -4.82 -16.90
C GLY A 141 -13.35 -3.87 -15.76
N GLN A 142 -14.08 -4.33 -14.75
CA GLN A 142 -14.33 -3.62 -13.49
C GLN A 142 -13.64 -4.38 -12.36
N ILE A 143 -13.28 -3.67 -11.30
CA ILE A 143 -12.59 -4.24 -10.15
C ILE A 143 -13.56 -4.19 -8.96
N ASP A 144 -13.71 -5.32 -8.27
CA ASP A 144 -14.48 -5.50 -7.04
C ASP A 144 -15.97 -5.10 -7.16
N GLU A 145 -16.58 -5.09 -8.35
CA GLU A 145 -17.95 -4.60 -8.49
C GLU A 145 -18.99 -5.52 -7.83
N GLY A 146 -20.02 -4.93 -7.23
CA GLY A 146 -21.06 -5.70 -6.55
C GLY A 146 -20.62 -6.32 -5.21
N THR A 147 -19.38 -6.12 -4.78
CA THR A 147 -18.91 -6.54 -3.44
C THR A 147 -19.34 -5.54 -2.35
N PRO A 148 -19.41 -5.95 -1.07
CA PRO A 148 -19.71 -5.03 0.03
C PRO A 148 -18.60 -3.99 0.18
N SER A 149 -18.94 -2.72 0.10
CA SER A 149 -18.02 -1.62 0.36
C SER A 149 -18.07 -1.17 1.83
N ALA A 150 -16.92 -0.86 2.40
CA ALA A 150 -16.78 -0.21 3.70
C ALA A 150 -16.43 1.28 3.54
N THR A 151 -16.52 2.03 4.62
CA THR A 151 -15.96 3.38 4.73
C THR A 151 -14.61 3.26 5.43
N TYR A 152 -13.59 3.87 4.84
CA TYR A 152 -12.26 4.02 5.39
C TYR A 152 -11.98 5.52 5.59
N TYR A 153 -11.02 5.86 6.44
CA TYR A 153 -10.67 7.22 6.82
C TYR A 153 -9.19 7.42 6.56
N LEU A 154 -8.81 8.59 6.04
CA LEU A 154 -7.40 8.89 5.75
C LEU A 154 -6.61 8.83 7.06
N ASP A 155 -5.47 8.13 7.03
CA ASP A 155 -4.48 8.06 8.10
C ASP A 155 -3.20 8.67 7.53
N ARG A 156 -3.04 9.99 7.70
CA ARG A 156 -2.00 10.77 7.03
C ARG A 156 -0.68 10.73 7.79
N ASP A 157 -0.70 10.65 9.11
CA ASP A 157 0.53 10.58 9.91
C ASP A 157 0.99 9.14 10.19
N GLY A 158 0.14 8.14 9.95
CA GLY A 158 0.47 6.72 9.98
C GLY A 158 0.41 6.10 11.38
N ASP A 159 -0.40 6.63 12.29
CA ASP A 159 -0.54 6.12 13.65
C ASP A 159 -1.57 4.99 13.80
N GLY A 160 -2.40 4.78 12.77
CA GLY A 160 -3.43 3.74 12.71
C GLY A 160 -4.85 4.20 13.05
N PHE A 161 -5.04 5.48 13.39
CA PHE A 161 -6.31 6.16 13.51
C PHE A 161 -6.52 7.05 12.28
N GLY A 162 -7.77 7.37 11.94
CA GLY A 162 -8.06 8.10 10.71
C GLY A 162 -8.97 9.29 10.93
N ASP A 163 -8.83 10.29 10.06
CA ASP A 163 -9.60 11.54 10.11
C ASP A 163 -11.10 11.30 9.82
N PRO A 164 -12.01 11.51 10.80
CA PRO A 164 -13.45 11.39 10.60
C PRO A 164 -14.02 12.33 9.53
N GLN A 165 -13.32 13.42 9.19
CA GLN A 165 -13.70 14.39 8.15
C GLN A 165 -13.22 13.99 6.75
N SER A 166 -12.40 12.94 6.63
CA SER A 166 -11.87 12.43 5.35
C SER A 166 -12.32 10.99 5.03
N PRO A 167 -13.65 10.70 5.00
CA PRO A 167 -14.15 9.37 4.67
C PRO A 167 -13.99 9.05 3.18
N PHE A 168 -13.66 7.80 2.89
CA PHE A 168 -13.58 7.23 1.55
C PHE A 168 -14.27 5.87 1.51
N ARG A 169 -15.25 5.71 0.62
CA ARG A 169 -16.00 4.45 0.47
C ARG A 169 -15.35 3.60 -0.60
N ALA A 170 -14.94 2.39 -0.25
CA ALA A 170 -14.26 1.46 -1.14
C ALA A 170 -14.63 0.01 -0.83
N ASN A 171 -14.41 -0.86 -1.81
CA ASN A 171 -14.67 -2.30 -1.69
C ASN A 171 -13.58 -2.98 -0.85
N SER A 172 -12.34 -2.54 -1.01
CA SER A 172 -11.17 -2.94 -0.23
C SER A 172 -10.49 -1.72 0.41
N GLN A 173 -9.60 -1.93 1.39
CA GLN A 173 -8.90 -0.85 2.10
C GLN A 173 -7.86 -0.19 1.19
N PRO A 174 -7.99 1.11 0.86
CA PRO A 174 -6.98 1.81 0.08
C PRO A 174 -5.69 2.02 0.90
N PRO A 175 -4.51 2.11 0.26
CA PRO A 175 -3.28 2.48 0.94
C PRO A 175 -3.38 3.85 1.62
N GLY A 176 -2.95 3.95 2.88
CA GLY A 176 -3.01 5.18 3.67
C GLY A 176 -4.38 5.51 4.24
N TYR A 177 -5.30 4.54 4.25
CA TYR A 177 -6.60 4.67 4.92
C TYR A 177 -6.76 3.57 5.95
N VAL A 178 -7.50 3.82 7.02
CA VAL A 178 -7.84 2.86 8.09
C VAL A 178 -9.35 2.80 8.30
N THR A 179 -9.84 1.78 9.02
CA THR A 179 -11.27 1.68 9.36
C THR A 179 -11.64 2.48 10.60
N ASP A 180 -10.66 2.79 11.44
CA ASP A 180 -10.85 3.62 12.62
C ASP A 180 -10.97 5.09 12.20
N ASN A 181 -11.78 5.85 12.91
CA ASN A 181 -12.18 7.20 12.52
C ASN A 181 -12.15 8.19 13.70
N THR A 182 -11.38 7.84 14.71
CA THR A 182 -11.38 8.51 16.02
C THR A 182 -10.22 9.48 16.17
N ASP A 183 -9.48 9.76 15.11
CA ASP A 183 -8.37 10.72 15.15
C ASP A 183 -8.92 12.16 15.15
N CYS A 184 -8.44 12.98 16.09
CA CYS A 184 -8.80 14.39 16.19
C CYS A 184 -7.76 15.34 15.55
N ASP A 185 -6.54 14.89 15.26
CA ASP A 185 -5.52 15.58 14.47
C ASP A 185 -4.66 14.60 13.64
N ASP A 186 -5.19 14.23 12.47
CA ASP A 186 -4.56 13.37 11.43
C ASP A 186 -3.28 13.97 10.79
N THR A 187 -2.68 14.97 11.42
CA THR A 187 -1.37 15.51 11.03
C THR A 187 -0.30 15.29 12.10
N ASP A 188 -0.65 14.75 13.26
CA ASP A 188 0.24 14.54 14.39
C ASP A 188 0.04 13.15 15.03
N VAL A 189 0.99 12.25 14.76
CA VAL A 189 1.08 10.87 15.29
C VAL A 189 1.02 10.76 16.82
N THR A 190 1.12 11.88 17.55
CA THR A 190 1.03 11.93 19.01
C THR A 190 -0.35 12.34 19.54
N VAL A 191 -1.30 12.69 18.66
CA VAL A 191 -2.65 13.11 19.00
C VAL A 191 -3.65 12.08 18.47
N ASN A 192 -4.01 11.09 19.30
CA ASN A 192 -4.93 10.01 18.94
C ASN A 192 -5.49 9.30 20.18
N PRO A 193 -6.55 8.47 20.07
CA PRO A 193 -7.16 7.80 21.21
C PRO A 193 -6.33 6.85 22.06
N ALA A 194 -5.14 6.49 21.61
CA ALA A 194 -4.21 5.68 22.40
C ALA A 194 -3.13 6.52 23.11
N SER A 195 -3.06 7.82 22.82
CA SER A 195 -2.12 8.75 23.45
C SER A 195 -2.46 9.01 24.91
N LEU A 196 -1.44 9.47 25.65
CA LEU A 196 -1.59 9.96 27.02
C LEU A 196 -1.63 11.48 26.97
N GLU A 197 -2.45 12.08 27.83
CA GLU A 197 -2.45 13.52 28.03
C GLU A 197 -1.10 14.03 28.51
N VAL A 198 -0.67 15.13 27.90
CA VAL A 198 0.42 15.99 28.36
C VAL A 198 -0.13 17.40 28.58
N PRO A 199 0.41 18.17 29.54
CA PRO A 199 -0.12 19.49 29.88
C PRO A 199 0.28 20.55 28.84
N ASP A 200 -0.33 20.50 27.65
CA ASP A 200 -0.01 21.37 26.51
C ASP A 200 -1.22 22.07 25.88
N ASP A 201 -2.37 22.07 26.56
CA ASP A 201 -3.64 22.64 26.12
C ASP A 201 -4.22 21.96 24.85
N ILE A 202 -3.80 20.72 24.55
CA ILE A 202 -4.30 19.88 23.46
C ILE A 202 -4.97 18.65 24.06
N ASP A 203 -6.11 18.25 23.49
CA ASP A 203 -6.73 16.93 23.75
C ASP A 203 -5.90 15.87 23.01
N ASN A 204 -4.85 15.34 23.66
CA ASN A 204 -3.93 14.42 22.98
C ASN A 204 -4.57 13.05 22.75
N ASN A 205 -5.52 12.65 23.59
CA ASN A 205 -6.16 11.35 23.52
C ASN A 205 -7.54 11.38 22.84
N CYS A 206 -7.93 12.50 22.25
CA CYS A 206 -9.17 12.67 21.50
C CYS A 206 -10.45 12.22 22.24
N ASP A 207 -10.49 12.32 23.58
CA ASP A 207 -11.67 11.96 24.37
C ASP A 207 -12.66 13.13 24.58
N GLY A 208 -12.25 14.33 24.18
CA GLY A 208 -13.04 15.56 24.22
C GLY A 208 -12.80 16.41 25.48
N GLU A 209 -11.98 15.97 26.42
CA GLU A 209 -11.44 16.77 27.50
C GLU A 209 -10.00 17.21 27.15
N ILE A 210 -9.47 18.21 27.87
CA ILE A 210 -8.11 18.74 27.60
C ILE A 210 -7.28 18.58 28.87
N ASP A 211 -6.08 18.03 28.71
CA ASP A 211 -5.06 17.84 29.74
C ASP A 211 -5.55 17.06 30.98
N GLU A 212 -6.58 16.22 30.86
CA GLU A 212 -7.14 15.51 32.02
C GLU A 212 -6.20 14.43 32.57
N GLY A 213 -6.19 14.29 33.90
CA GLY A 213 -5.30 13.34 34.55
C GLY A 213 -3.81 13.72 34.53
N THR A 214 -3.45 14.89 33.99
CA THR A 214 -2.10 15.45 34.11
C THR A 214 -1.85 16.01 35.53
N PRO A 215 -0.58 16.09 35.99
CA PRO A 215 -0.27 16.64 37.31
C PRO A 215 -0.65 18.12 37.41
N SER A 216 -1.55 18.47 38.33
CA SER A 216 -1.82 19.87 38.71
C SER A 216 -0.88 20.36 39.81
N GLY A 217 -0.64 21.66 39.83
CA GLY A 217 0.01 22.40 40.92
C GLY A 217 -0.97 23.39 41.57
N THR A 218 -0.74 23.68 42.85
CA THR A 218 -1.38 24.79 43.54
C THR A 218 -0.61 26.08 43.22
N TYR A 219 -1.30 27.09 42.71
CA TYR A 219 -0.75 28.41 42.43
C TYR A 219 -1.50 29.45 43.27
N TYR A 220 -0.78 30.47 43.75
CA TYR A 220 -1.25 31.50 44.67
C TYR A 220 -1.27 32.86 43.99
N LEU A 221 -2.32 33.64 44.19
CA LEU A 221 -2.48 34.96 43.57
C LEU A 221 -1.32 35.88 43.99
N ASP A 222 -0.74 36.58 43.03
CA ASP A 222 0.25 37.64 43.20
C ASP A 222 -0.41 38.94 42.72
N GLN A 223 -1.21 39.55 43.59
CA GLN A 223 -2.11 40.64 43.24
C GLN A 223 -1.36 41.97 43.07
N ASP A 224 -0.29 42.19 43.82
CA ASP A 224 0.52 43.41 43.73
C ASP A 224 1.73 43.31 42.80
N GLY A 225 2.10 42.10 42.36
CA GLY A 225 3.08 41.83 41.32
C GLY A 225 4.53 41.81 41.82
N ASP A 226 4.76 41.49 43.09
CA ASP A 226 6.09 41.43 43.69
C ASP A 226 6.78 40.05 43.58
N GLY A 227 6.02 39.04 43.14
CA GLY A 227 6.49 37.66 42.93
C GLY A 227 6.24 36.71 44.09
N PHE A 228 5.58 37.15 45.16
CA PHE A 228 5.11 36.32 46.27
C PHE A 228 3.60 36.15 46.22
N GLY A 229 3.12 34.97 46.61
CA GLY A 229 1.70 34.65 46.50
C GLY A 229 0.98 34.68 47.84
N SER A 230 -0.28 35.11 47.83
CA SER A 230 -1.16 35.07 48.99
C SER A 230 -1.49 33.63 49.43
N PRO A 231 -1.25 33.22 50.68
CA PRO A 231 -1.62 31.90 51.19
C PRO A 231 -3.13 31.67 51.29
N ASP A 232 -3.93 32.73 51.25
CA ASP A 232 -5.38 32.68 51.38
C ASP A 232 -6.09 32.60 50.01
N ASP A 233 -5.40 32.93 48.91
CA ASP A 233 -5.96 32.96 47.57
C ASP A 233 -5.17 32.04 46.62
N SER A 234 -5.64 30.79 46.48
CA SER A 234 -5.01 29.76 45.65
C SER A 234 -5.96 29.11 44.65
N ILE A 235 -5.43 28.67 43.51
CA ILE A 235 -6.12 27.83 42.52
C ILE A 235 -5.30 26.59 42.19
N GLU A 236 -5.97 25.51 41.83
CA GLU A 236 -5.34 24.35 41.19
C GLU A 236 -5.32 24.58 39.68
N ALA A 237 -4.16 24.46 39.07
CA ALA A 237 -4.01 24.55 37.62
C ALA A 237 -2.92 23.60 37.14
N ILE A 238 -2.95 23.27 35.86
CA ILE A 238 -2.01 22.35 35.22
C ILE A 238 -0.70 23.09 34.85
N SER A 239 -0.79 24.39 34.61
CA SER A 239 0.33 25.31 34.39
C SER A 239 0.09 26.63 35.15
N GLN A 240 1.16 27.38 35.43
CA GLN A 240 1.11 28.65 36.19
C GLN A 240 0.23 29.68 35.50
N PRO A 241 -0.93 30.06 36.09
CA PRO A 241 -1.81 31.04 35.48
C PRO A 241 -1.22 32.46 35.59
N ALA A 242 -1.59 33.34 34.66
CA ALA A 242 -1.15 34.73 34.70
C ALA A 242 -1.63 35.43 35.99
N GLY A 243 -0.70 36.07 36.70
CA GLY A 243 -0.96 36.73 37.99
C GLY A 243 -0.94 35.79 39.19
N TYR A 244 -0.45 34.55 39.04
CA TYR A 244 -0.25 33.62 40.14
C TYR A 244 1.21 33.14 40.21
N VAL A 245 1.67 32.71 41.37
CA VAL A 245 3.01 32.15 41.63
C VAL A 245 2.95 30.83 42.42
N GLU A 246 4.04 30.07 42.44
CA GLU A 246 4.09 28.75 43.12
C GLU A 246 4.25 28.85 44.64
N ASN A 247 4.67 30.01 45.15
CA ASN A 247 4.89 30.23 46.58
C ASN A 247 3.68 30.90 47.23
N ASN A 248 3.54 30.74 48.55
CA ASN A 248 2.40 31.23 49.33
C ASN A 248 2.84 32.07 50.53
N THR A 249 3.93 32.81 50.35
CA THR A 249 4.67 33.41 51.46
C THR A 249 4.39 34.90 51.64
N ASP A 250 3.47 35.47 50.87
CA ASP A 250 3.05 36.85 51.03
C ASP A 250 2.07 37.01 52.20
N CYS A 251 2.34 37.97 53.09
CA CYS A 251 1.49 38.29 54.23
C CYS A 251 0.57 39.51 53.99
N ASP A 252 0.79 40.31 52.94
CA ASP A 252 -0.05 41.43 52.51
C ASP A 252 0.04 41.63 50.98
N ASP A 253 -0.66 40.76 50.24
CA ASP A 253 -0.77 40.72 48.75
C ASP A 253 -1.45 41.96 48.11
N SER A 254 -1.57 43.06 48.88
CA SER A 254 -2.04 44.35 48.42
C SER A 254 -0.97 45.44 48.44
N ASP A 255 0.23 45.12 48.93
CA ASP A 255 1.34 46.03 49.17
C ASP A 255 2.68 45.41 48.74
N PRO A 256 3.23 45.74 47.56
CA PRO A 256 4.42 45.08 47.00
C PRO A 256 5.72 45.41 47.75
N GLU A 257 5.64 46.21 48.82
CA GLU A 257 6.72 46.48 49.76
C GLU A 257 6.69 45.56 51.00
N VAL A 258 5.70 44.67 51.12
CA VAL A 258 5.50 43.73 52.23
C VAL A 258 5.57 42.29 51.71
N ASN A 259 6.74 41.65 51.85
CA ASN A 259 6.97 40.28 51.38
C ASN A 259 8.21 39.65 52.02
N PRO A 260 8.44 38.33 51.90
CA PRO A 260 9.60 37.63 52.49
C PRO A 260 10.99 38.18 52.18
N SER A 261 11.12 39.00 51.12
CA SER A 261 12.39 39.61 50.72
C SER A 261 12.50 41.09 51.10
N ALA A 262 11.44 41.68 51.65
CA ALA A 262 11.44 43.05 52.11
C ALA A 262 12.35 43.22 53.34
N ALA A 263 12.79 44.46 53.55
CA ALA A 263 13.53 44.84 54.75
C ALA A 263 12.56 45.46 55.75
N GLU A 264 12.73 45.12 57.03
CA GLU A 264 11.99 45.75 58.12
C GLU A 264 12.22 47.26 58.14
N ILE A 265 11.14 47.99 58.41
CA ILE A 265 11.15 49.42 58.73
C ILE A 265 10.29 49.64 59.97
N ALA A 266 10.60 50.67 60.77
CA ALA A 266 9.90 50.92 62.05
C ALA A 266 8.52 51.57 61.82
N ASP A 267 7.57 50.81 61.27
CA ASP A 267 6.23 51.27 60.90
C ASP A 267 5.08 50.50 61.60
N ASN A 268 5.41 49.52 62.45
CA ASN A 268 4.49 48.59 63.14
C ASN A 268 3.82 47.56 62.20
N LYS A 269 4.39 47.30 61.03
CA LYS A 269 4.07 46.16 60.17
C LYS A 269 5.15 45.09 60.30
N ASP A 270 4.79 43.88 59.89
CA ASP A 270 5.75 42.81 59.58
C ASP A 270 6.01 42.94 58.08
N ASN A 271 7.07 43.67 57.70
CA ASN A 271 7.31 43.94 56.29
C ASN A 271 7.89 42.71 55.59
N ASN A 272 8.68 41.91 56.29
CA ASN A 272 9.38 40.78 55.74
C ASN A 272 8.67 39.43 55.90
N CYS A 273 7.43 39.44 56.41
CA CYS A 273 6.59 38.27 56.61
C CYS A 273 7.26 37.14 57.42
N ASP A 274 8.17 37.45 58.36
CA ASP A 274 8.82 36.45 59.23
C ASP A 274 8.00 36.12 60.50
N GLY A 275 6.89 36.81 60.71
CA GLY A 275 6.00 36.69 61.86
C GLY A 275 6.39 37.58 63.05
N ARG A 276 7.33 38.52 62.86
CA ARG A 276 7.72 39.53 63.85
C ARG A 276 7.50 40.93 63.27
N VAL A 277 7.35 41.89 64.17
CA VAL A 277 7.08 43.28 63.82
C VAL A 277 8.28 44.12 64.24
N ASP A 278 8.77 44.94 63.31
CA ASP A 278 9.84 45.92 63.51
C ASP A 278 11.14 45.31 64.10
N GLU A 279 11.51 44.07 63.77
CA GLU A 279 12.75 43.50 64.30
C GLU A 279 14.00 44.03 63.60
N GLY A 280 15.06 44.28 64.38
CA GLY A 280 16.33 44.76 63.84
C GLY A 280 16.32 46.25 63.43
N VAL A 281 15.21 46.97 63.62
CA VAL A 281 15.08 48.42 63.43
C VAL A 281 14.89 49.16 64.76
N THR A 282 15.27 50.43 64.81
CA THR A 282 15.27 51.28 66.03
C THR A 282 14.75 52.68 65.76
#